data_AF-A0AAW9VA45-F1
#
_entry.id   AF-A0AAW9VA45-F1
#
_cell.length_a   1.000
_cell.length_b   1.000
_cell.length_c   1.000
_cell.angle_alpha   90.00
_cell.angle_beta   90.00
_cell.angle_gamma   90.00
#
_symmetry.space_group_name_H-M   'P 1'
#
loop_
_entity.id
_entity.type
_entity.pdbx_description
1 polymer ?
#
loop_
_entity_poly.entity_id
_entity_poly.type
_entity_poly.pdbx_seq_one_letter_code
_entity_poly.pdbx_strand_id
1 'polypeptide(L)'
;MEEDYDGSDEELAPMVDGLSGTLCIIILVSMVFIFSGLKTASTYINYGELKFEHVEIDISNRVLYFKGGINLSDEKIDLLAKEFNENDKNSIILHGYIDKNIKNSQEKNTYNLLYVASIIKNLGRNKKVILKKGTNEICPGWNSCIYWEYK
;
A
#
# COMPACT_ATOMS: atom_id res chain seq x y z
N MET A 1 -72.89 14.30 36.44
CA MET A 1 -72.55 12.90 36.12
C MET A 1 -71.44 13.00 35.11
N GLU A 2 -70.24 13.19 35.60
CA GLU A 2 -69.28 12.16 36.02
C GLU A 2 -68.32 11.91 34.85
N GLU A 3 -67.05 12.22 35.12
CA GLU A 3 -65.89 11.93 34.31
C GLU A 3 -65.73 10.41 34.16
N ASP A 4 -65.19 9.95 33.04
CA ASP A 4 -64.26 8.82 33.03
C ASP A 4 -63.35 8.92 31.80
N TYR A 5 -62.07 9.11 32.09
CA TYR A 5 -60.95 8.85 31.17
C TYR A 5 -60.94 7.36 30.83
N ASP A 6 -60.67 7.02 29.58
CA ASP A 6 -59.75 5.92 29.34
C ASP A 6 -58.94 6.18 28.06
N GLY A 7 -57.70 6.61 28.28
CA GLY A 7 -56.68 6.64 27.25
C GLY A 7 -56.48 5.21 26.76
N SER A 8 -56.92 4.93 25.54
CA SER A 8 -56.50 3.72 24.85
C SER A 8 -55.28 4.07 24.01
N ASP A 9 -54.17 3.59 24.53
CA ASP A 9 -52.89 3.45 23.88
C ASP A 9 -53.05 2.84 22.47
N GLU A 10 -53.14 3.69 21.44
CA GLU A 10 -52.54 3.34 20.15
C GLU A 10 -51.03 3.54 20.26
N GLU A 11 -50.45 2.66 21.07
CA GLU A 11 -49.05 2.27 21.07
C GLU A 11 -48.74 1.81 19.63
N LEU A 12 -48.41 2.77 18.77
CA LEU A 12 -47.73 2.52 17.51
C LEU A 12 -46.36 1.95 17.87
N ALA A 13 -46.34 0.64 18.06
CA ALA A 13 -45.15 -0.15 18.26
C ALA A 13 -44.10 0.18 17.17
N PRO A 14 -42.83 0.23 17.56
CA PRO A 14 -41.76 0.91 16.85
C PRO A 14 -41.41 0.21 15.55
N MET A 15 -42.02 0.61 14.43
CA MET A 15 -41.54 0.26 13.09
C MET A 15 -40.30 1.09 12.68
N VAL A 16 -39.38 1.32 13.62
CA VAL A 16 -38.11 2.03 13.38
C VAL A 16 -36.91 1.30 14.02
N ASP A 17 -37.10 0.24 14.82
CA ASP A 17 -35.96 -0.48 15.43
C ASP A 17 -35.42 -1.65 14.60
N GLY A 18 -36.21 -2.21 13.68
CA GLY A 18 -35.76 -3.29 12.79
C GLY A 18 -34.84 -2.80 11.66
N LEU A 19 -35.03 -1.55 11.20
CA LEU A 19 -34.30 -1.00 10.05
C LEU A 19 -32.84 -0.66 10.41
N SER A 20 -32.60 -0.11 11.62
CA SER A 20 -31.26 0.26 12.08
C SER A 20 -30.37 -0.97 12.31
N GLY A 21 -30.92 -1.99 12.97
CA GLY A 21 -30.20 -3.25 13.22
C GLY A 21 -29.89 -4.03 11.94
N THR A 22 -30.86 -4.15 11.04
CA THR A 22 -30.65 -4.84 9.75
C THR A 22 -29.67 -4.08 8.86
N LEU A 23 -29.72 -2.74 8.83
CA LEU A 23 -28.73 -1.93 8.10
C LEU A 23 -27.32 -2.13 8.65
N CYS A 24 -27.16 -2.17 9.97
CA CYS A 24 -25.87 -2.42 10.62
C CYS A 24 -25.33 -3.81 10.28
N ILE A 25 -26.17 -4.85 10.32
CA ILE A 25 -25.78 -6.21 9.94
C ILE A 25 -25.40 -6.26 8.46
N ILE A 26 -26.16 -5.63 7.57
CA ILE A 26 -25.84 -5.57 6.13
C ILE A 26 -24.50 -4.87 5.90
N ILE A 27 -24.21 -3.77 6.60
CA ILE A 27 -22.93 -3.06 6.49
C ILE A 27 -21.78 -3.93 7.00
N LEU A 28 -21.93 -4.58 8.15
CA LEU A 28 -20.90 -5.46 8.72
C LEU A 28 -20.61 -6.65 7.80
N VAL A 29 -21.66 -7.32 7.30
CA VAL A 29 -21.53 -8.44 6.37
C VAL A 29 -20.88 -7.98 5.07
N SER A 30 -21.31 -6.84 4.51
CA SER A 30 -20.71 -6.25 3.30
C SER A 30 -19.24 -5.90 3.52
N MET A 31 -18.88 -5.30 4.65
CA MET A 31 -17.49 -5.01 5.00
C MET A 31 -16.66 -6.30 5.13
N VAL A 32 -17.19 -7.35 5.77
CA VAL A 32 -16.48 -8.64 5.88
C VAL A 32 -16.27 -9.26 4.50
N PHE A 33 -17.25 -9.17 3.59
CA PHE A 33 -17.08 -9.64 2.21
C PHE A 33 -16.14 -8.75 1.40
N ILE A 34 -16.12 -7.44 1.61
CA ILE A 34 -15.16 -6.52 0.97
C ILE A 34 -13.75 -6.79 1.50
N PHE A 35 -13.54 -6.96 2.80
CA PHE A 35 -12.23 -7.28 3.38
C PHE A 35 -11.76 -8.70 3.00
N SER A 36 -12.66 -9.68 2.99
CA SER A 36 -12.34 -11.04 2.52
C SER A 36 -12.06 -11.05 1.03
N GLY A 37 -12.86 -10.32 0.25
CA GLY A 37 -12.68 -10.10 -1.18
C GLY A 37 -11.40 -9.34 -1.48
N LEU A 38 -10.97 -8.38 -0.65
CA LEU A 38 -9.68 -7.69 -0.75
C LEU A 38 -8.51 -8.61 -0.41
N LYS A 39 -8.70 -9.60 0.48
CA LYS A 39 -7.68 -10.60 0.81
C LYS A 39 -7.58 -11.66 -0.29
N THR A 40 -8.70 -12.10 -0.87
CA THR A 40 -8.75 -12.95 -2.06
C THR A 40 -8.25 -12.19 -3.29
N ALA A 41 -8.54 -10.90 -3.39
CA ALA A 41 -7.94 -10.02 -4.36
C ALA A 41 -6.46 -9.86 -4.06
N SER A 42 -5.95 -9.78 -2.83
CA SER A 42 -4.48 -9.76 -2.64
C SER A 42 -3.77 -11.01 -3.17
N THR A 43 -4.49 -12.13 -3.31
CA THR A 43 -4.01 -13.39 -3.91
C THR A 43 -4.35 -13.54 -5.42
N TYR A 44 -5.46 -12.96 -5.91
CA TYR A 44 -5.85 -12.90 -7.34
C TYR A 44 -5.37 -11.65 -8.08
N ILE A 45 -5.03 -10.60 -7.35
CA ILE A 45 -4.07 -9.54 -7.65
C ILE A 45 -2.65 -10.14 -7.44
N ASN A 46 -2.44 -11.36 -7.92
CA ASN A 46 -1.36 -11.51 -8.89
C ASN A 46 -1.75 -10.63 -10.08
N TYR A 47 -1.55 -9.31 -9.89
CA TYR A 47 -1.88 -8.23 -10.79
C TYR A 47 -2.02 -8.74 -12.22
N GLY A 48 -3.26 -8.86 -12.73
CA GLY A 48 -3.55 -9.53 -14.00
C GLY A 48 -2.48 -9.24 -15.04
N GLU A 49 -1.72 -10.27 -15.41
CA GLU A 49 -0.63 -10.19 -16.40
C GLU A 49 0.40 -9.05 -16.24
N LEU A 50 0.62 -8.50 -15.03
CA LEU A 50 1.81 -7.68 -14.79
C LEU A 50 3.01 -8.61 -14.73
N LYS A 51 3.54 -8.94 -15.91
CA LYS A 51 4.91 -9.44 -16.06
C LYS A 51 5.83 -8.32 -15.61
N PHE A 52 6.13 -8.28 -14.32
CA PHE A 52 7.21 -7.46 -13.80
C PHE A 52 8.50 -7.99 -14.41
N GLU A 53 9.13 -7.16 -15.24
CA GLU A 53 10.41 -7.47 -15.85
C GLU A 53 11.50 -7.65 -14.77
N HIS A 54 12.64 -8.20 -15.17
CA HIS A 54 13.76 -8.48 -14.28
C HIS A 54 14.13 -7.26 -13.42
N VAL A 55 14.23 -7.47 -12.11
CA VAL A 55 14.74 -6.49 -11.14
C VAL A 55 16.17 -6.88 -10.77
N GLU A 56 17.09 -5.94 -10.78
CA GLU A 56 18.49 -6.15 -10.39
C GLU A 56 18.82 -5.25 -9.21
N ILE A 57 19.56 -5.77 -8.23
CA ILE A 57 19.95 -5.03 -7.03
C ILE A 57 21.47 -4.98 -6.99
N ASP A 58 22.01 -3.77 -7.05
CA ASP A 58 23.41 -3.47 -6.83
C ASP A 58 23.57 -2.81 -5.47
N ILE A 59 23.90 -3.62 -4.46
CA ILE A 59 24.12 -3.17 -3.09
C ILE A 59 25.33 -2.23 -2.99
N SER A 60 26.38 -2.47 -3.78
CA SER A 60 27.62 -1.69 -3.73
C SER A 60 27.37 -0.24 -4.16
N ASN A 61 26.58 -0.06 -5.21
CA ASN A 61 26.20 1.26 -5.71
C ASN A 61 24.89 1.78 -5.08
N ARG A 62 24.23 0.99 -4.23
CA ARG A 62 22.93 1.32 -3.60
C ARG A 62 21.85 1.66 -4.62
N VAL A 63 21.74 0.81 -5.64
CA VAL A 63 20.79 0.97 -6.74
C VAL A 63 19.98 -0.30 -6.94
N LEU A 64 18.69 -0.12 -7.16
CA LEU A 64 17.74 -1.14 -7.59
C LEU A 64 17.24 -0.77 -8.99
N TYR A 65 17.63 -1.55 -9.98
CA TYR A 65 17.21 -1.40 -11.37
C TYR A 65 15.96 -2.22 -11.64
N PHE A 66 15.03 -1.66 -12.39
CA PHE A 66 13.79 -2.33 -12.76
C PHE A 66 13.27 -1.77 -14.07
N LYS A 67 12.23 -2.38 -14.63
CA LYS A 67 11.52 -1.84 -15.79
C LYS A 67 10.03 -1.76 -15.48
N GLY A 68 9.52 -0.53 -15.43
CA GLY A 68 8.12 -0.27 -15.10
C GLY A 68 7.84 -0.38 -13.60
N GLY A 69 7.34 -1.52 -13.14
CA GLY A 69 6.98 -1.77 -11.74
C GLY A 69 7.96 -2.71 -11.04
N ILE A 70 8.02 -2.63 -9.71
CA ILE A 70 8.82 -3.54 -8.88
C ILE A 70 7.90 -4.55 -8.21
N ASN A 71 8.27 -5.82 -8.32
CA ASN A 71 7.82 -6.88 -7.43
C ASN A 71 9.04 -7.75 -7.09
N LEU A 72 9.43 -7.79 -5.82
CA LEU A 72 10.62 -8.51 -5.37
C LEU A 72 10.25 -9.90 -4.87
N SER A 73 11.13 -10.88 -5.12
CA SER A 73 11.09 -12.15 -4.40
C SER A 73 11.46 -11.94 -2.94
N ASP A 74 11.02 -12.85 -2.07
CA ASP A 74 11.34 -12.80 -0.62
C ASP A 74 12.85 -12.69 -0.36
N GLU A 75 13.67 -13.41 -1.13
CA GLU A 75 15.14 -13.33 -1.04
C GLU A 75 15.67 -11.89 -1.28
N LYS A 76 15.10 -11.18 -2.26
CA LYS A 76 15.51 -9.79 -2.57
C LYS A 76 14.98 -8.81 -1.52
N ILE A 77 13.80 -9.09 -0.96
CA ILE A 77 13.25 -8.32 0.16
C ILE A 77 14.17 -8.47 1.37
N ASP A 78 14.58 -9.69 1.70
CA ASP A 78 15.50 -9.98 2.82
C ASP A 78 16.87 -9.32 2.61
N LEU A 79 17.39 -9.33 1.38
CA LEU A 79 18.64 -8.66 1.03
C LEU A 79 18.57 -7.14 1.28
N LEU A 80 17.50 -6.48 0.81
CA LEU A 80 17.31 -5.04 1.05
C LEU A 80 17.04 -4.75 2.52
N ALA A 81 16.25 -5.59 3.20
CA ALA A 81 15.98 -5.48 4.62
C ALA A 81 17.27 -5.51 5.44
N LYS A 82 18.19 -6.42 5.10
CA LYS A 82 19.51 -6.51 5.72
C LYS A 82 20.35 -5.25 5.47
N GLU A 83 20.48 -4.82 4.22
CA GLU A 83 21.20 -3.58 3.85
C GLU A 83 20.65 -2.35 4.62
N PHE A 84 19.33 -2.20 4.67
CA PHE A 84 18.71 -1.09 5.39
C PHE A 84 18.84 -1.21 6.92
N ASN A 85 19.03 -2.41 7.46
CA ASN A 85 19.18 -2.64 8.90
C ASN A 85 20.63 -2.49 9.39
N GLU A 86 21.62 -2.81 8.54
CA GLU A 86 23.05 -2.69 8.87
C GLU A 86 23.52 -1.25 9.05
N ASN A 87 22.81 -0.28 8.50
CA ASN A 87 23.17 1.13 8.62
C ASN A 87 22.55 1.80 9.87
N ASP A 88 23.34 2.47 10.71
CA ASP A 88 22.84 3.12 11.93
C ASP A 88 22.19 4.50 11.71
N LYS A 89 22.17 5.02 10.49
CA LYS A 89 21.55 6.32 10.21
C LYS A 89 20.04 6.29 10.39
N ASN A 90 19.52 7.37 10.97
CA ASN A 90 18.11 7.53 11.30
C ASN A 90 17.25 7.89 10.08
N SER A 91 17.85 8.30 8.97
CA SER A 91 17.11 8.64 7.76
C SER A 91 17.66 8.01 6.49
N ILE A 92 16.73 7.55 5.65
CA ILE A 92 16.99 6.98 4.34
C ILE A 92 16.27 7.85 3.31
N ILE A 93 16.99 8.32 2.31
CA ILE A 93 16.42 9.04 1.18
C ILE A 93 16.35 8.08 0.00
N LEU A 94 15.15 7.83 -0.50
CA LEU A 94 14.92 7.02 -1.69
C LEU A 94 14.68 7.96 -2.87
N HIS A 95 15.48 7.81 -3.91
CA HIS A 95 15.36 8.54 -5.16
C HIS A 95 14.85 7.61 -6.24
N GLY A 96 13.66 7.89 -6.75
CA GLY A 96 13.04 7.07 -7.81
C GLY A 96 13.11 7.78 -9.15
N TYR A 97 13.62 7.10 -10.16
CA TYR A 97 13.65 7.55 -11.55
C TYR A 97 12.96 6.53 -12.46
N ILE A 98 12.10 7.03 -13.34
CA ILE A 98 11.52 6.30 -14.46
C ILE A 98 11.58 7.25 -15.66
N ASP A 99 12.03 6.75 -16.80
CA ASP A 99 12.09 7.50 -18.04
C ASP A 99 10.71 8.06 -18.40
N LYS A 100 10.67 9.33 -18.81
CA LYS A 100 9.43 10.05 -19.08
C LYS A 100 8.63 9.44 -20.24
N ASN A 101 9.30 8.72 -21.15
CA ASN A 101 8.67 8.06 -22.28
C ASN A 101 7.86 6.82 -21.87
N ILE A 102 8.06 6.31 -20.64
CA ILE A 102 7.27 5.20 -20.09
C ILE A 102 5.87 5.72 -19.72
N LYS A 103 4.83 5.08 -20.27
CA LYS A 103 3.43 5.40 -19.93
C LYS A 103 3.19 5.29 -18.42
N ASN A 104 2.54 6.31 -17.86
CA ASN A 104 2.25 6.45 -16.42
C ASN A 104 3.52 6.37 -15.55
N SER A 105 4.62 6.97 -16.01
CA SER A 105 5.92 6.93 -15.34
C SER A 105 5.87 7.53 -13.93
N GLN A 106 5.09 8.58 -13.71
CA GLN A 106 4.96 9.22 -12.39
C GLN A 106 4.24 8.32 -11.38
N GLU A 107 3.14 7.71 -11.78
CA GLU A 107 2.35 6.81 -10.94
C GLU A 107 3.15 5.55 -10.61
N LYS A 108 3.82 4.97 -11.62
CA LYS A 108 4.72 3.82 -11.43
C LYS A 108 5.87 4.15 -10.48
N ASN A 109 6.49 5.32 -10.63
CA ASN A 109 7.60 5.73 -9.77
C ASN A 109 7.14 5.91 -8.32
N THR A 110 5.95 6.49 -8.13
CA THR A 110 5.32 6.64 -6.81
C THR A 110 5.05 5.29 -6.18
N TYR A 111 4.43 4.37 -6.93
CA TYR A 111 4.19 3.00 -6.48
C TYR A 111 5.49 2.30 -6.05
N ASN A 112 6.52 2.35 -6.89
CA ASN A 112 7.80 1.70 -6.62
C ASN A 112 8.50 2.26 -5.38
N LEU A 113 8.47 3.58 -5.19
CA LEU A 113 9.03 4.23 -4.01
C LEU A 113 8.27 3.85 -2.74
N LEU A 114 6.93 3.78 -2.79
CA LEU A 114 6.11 3.35 -1.66
C LEU A 114 6.32 1.87 -1.33
N TYR A 115 6.49 1.03 -2.35
CA TYR A 115 6.80 -0.38 -2.18
C TYR A 115 8.11 -0.57 -1.40
N VAL A 116 9.21 0.06 -1.84
CA VAL A 116 10.51 -0.02 -1.13
C VAL A 116 10.43 0.63 0.26
N ALA A 117 9.70 1.74 0.41
CA ALA A 117 9.48 2.36 1.73
C ALA A 117 8.75 1.42 2.70
N SER A 118 7.82 0.59 2.20
CA SER A 118 7.09 -0.38 3.03
C SER A 118 8.02 -1.46 3.59
N ILE A 119 9.01 -1.91 2.81
CA ILE A 119 10.05 -2.85 3.27
C ILE A 119 10.81 -2.24 4.45
N ILE A 120 11.23 -0.98 4.34
CA ILE A 120 11.94 -0.27 5.42
C ILE A 120 11.05 -0.13 6.66
N LYS A 121 9.76 0.18 6.49
CA LYS A 121 8.83 0.33 7.61
C LYS A 121 8.57 -0.99 8.34
N ASN A 122 8.53 -2.10 7.63
CA ASN A 122 8.34 -3.43 8.21
C ASN A 122 9.52 -3.89 9.09
N LEU A 123 10.69 -3.24 9.00
CA LEU A 123 11.83 -3.49 9.90
C LEU A 123 11.59 -3.08 11.36
N GLY A 124 10.49 -2.37 11.65
CA GLY A 124 10.13 -1.97 13.02
C GLY A 124 11.02 -0.88 13.65
N ARG A 125 11.95 -0.30 12.87
CA ARG A 125 12.74 0.86 13.32
C ARG A 125 12.07 2.17 12.92
N ASN A 126 12.16 3.18 13.79
CA ASN A 126 11.71 4.55 13.53
C ASN A 126 12.63 5.31 12.56
N LYS A 127 13.02 4.67 11.45
CA LYS A 127 13.76 5.34 10.38
C LYS A 127 12.81 6.26 9.60
N LYS A 128 13.27 7.50 9.42
CA LYS A 128 12.60 8.49 8.57
C LYS A 128 12.92 8.16 7.11
N VAL A 129 11.90 7.83 6.33
CA VAL A 129 12.03 7.60 4.89
C VAL A 129 11.62 8.88 4.15
N ILE A 130 12.49 9.40 3.31
CA ILE A 130 12.25 10.58 2.48
C ILE A 130 12.22 10.14 1.03
N LEU A 131 11.13 10.44 0.32
CA LEU A 131 10.98 10.09 -1.09
C LEU A 131 11.33 11.29 -1.95
N LYS A 132 12.16 11.09 -2.97
CA LYS A 132 12.59 12.11 -3.92
C LYS A 132 12.51 11.62 -5.34
N LYS A 133 12.39 12.57 -6.27
CA LYS A 133 12.58 12.31 -7.69
C LYS A 133 14.07 12.15 -7.98
N GLY A 134 14.42 11.04 -8.63
CA GLY A 134 15.77 10.76 -9.11
C GLY A 134 16.04 11.35 -10.50
N THR A 135 17.28 11.19 -10.95
CA THR A 135 17.80 11.61 -12.25
C THR A 135 18.33 10.42 -13.03
N ASN A 136 18.45 10.56 -14.35
CA ASN A 136 18.92 9.51 -15.23
C ASN A 136 20.42 9.20 -15.10
N GLU A 137 21.20 10.13 -14.54
CA GLU A 137 22.66 10.02 -14.38
C GLU A 137 23.08 8.75 -13.61
N ILE A 138 22.27 8.33 -12.64
CA ILE A 138 22.52 7.17 -11.77
C ILE A 138 21.80 5.91 -12.29
N CYS A 139 20.93 6.05 -13.30
CA CYS A 139 20.15 4.95 -13.88
C CYS A 139 20.50 4.65 -15.34
N PRO A 140 21.76 4.39 -15.72
CA PRO A 140 22.09 4.13 -17.12
C PRO A 140 21.53 2.77 -17.59
N GLY A 141 20.92 2.76 -18.78
CA GLY A 141 20.58 1.54 -19.53
C GLY A 141 19.24 0.85 -19.19
N TRP A 142 18.74 0.96 -17.96
CA TRP A 142 17.50 0.27 -17.54
C TRP A 142 16.22 1.12 -17.69
N ASN A 143 16.36 2.40 -18.05
CA ASN A 143 15.26 3.38 -18.13
C ASN A 143 14.50 3.61 -16.82
N SER A 144 14.81 2.89 -15.73
CA SER A 144 14.23 3.11 -14.40
C SER A 144 15.14 2.57 -13.30
N CYS A 145 15.27 3.28 -12.19
CA CYS A 145 15.94 2.78 -11.00
C CYS A 145 15.48 3.50 -9.72
N ILE A 146 15.70 2.85 -8.58
CA ILE A 146 15.65 3.47 -7.24
C ILE A 146 17.05 3.41 -6.68
N TYR A 147 17.59 4.55 -6.24
CA TYR A 147 18.84 4.60 -5.49
C TYR A 147 18.62 5.25 -4.12
N TRP A 148 19.50 4.96 -3.17
CA TRP A 148 19.33 5.43 -1.80
C TRP A 148 20.58 5.99 -1.15
N GLU A 149 20.33 6.95 -0.25
CA GLU A 149 21.35 7.62 0.55
C GLU A 149 20.96 7.58 2.03
N TYR A 150 21.96 7.41 2.90
CA TYR A 150 21.79 7.45 4.34
C TYR A 150 22.19 8.83 4.87
N LYS A 151 21.37 9.42 5.75
CA LYS A 151 21.66 10.69 6.44
C LYS A 151 21.57 10.56 7.95
#